data_AF-A0A7S0N2N0-F1
#
_entry.id   AF-A0A7S0N2N0-F1
#
_cell.length_a   1.000
_cell.length_b   1.000
_cell.length_c   1.000
_cell.angle_alpha   90.00
_cell.angle_beta   90.00
_cell.angle_gamma   90.00
#
_symmetry.space_group_name_H-M   'P 1'
#
loop_
_entity.id
_entity.type
_entity.pdbx_description
1 polymer ?
#
loop_
_entity_poly.entity_id
_entity_poly.type
_entity_poly.pdbx_seq_one_letter_code
_entity_poly.pdbx_strand_id
1 'polypeptide(L)'
;MFRVFSTASYAVQHLLPRVVKGMSSETPRNTWERLKCTKLVEKIRLLDGTEEKAPGSIRFVCISDTHNRTKDLAAKIPAGDVLIHAGDFTNVGEISDVIAFNDFLKELPHTHKVVIAGNHDLSFDLETYDSTYPRLGHGNLEQHRHAKQRLTNCIYLEESGVELFGIKIWGSPWTPWYYDWGFNVERGPQSLAKWNQIPIDTDVLITHGPPLGYGDLCEDGDR
;
A
#
# COMPACT_ATOMS: atom_id res chain seq x y z
N MET A 1 2.50 -8.70 -22.58
CA MET A 1 1.23 -8.01 -22.25
C MET A 1 1.32 -7.65 -20.78
N PHE A 2 1.81 -6.45 -20.45
CA PHE A 2 1.93 -6.00 -19.05
C PHE A 2 0.53 -5.67 -18.53
N ARG A 3 0.02 -6.51 -17.63
CA ARG A 3 -1.23 -6.23 -16.91
C ARG A 3 -0.85 -5.41 -15.69
N VAL A 4 -1.20 -4.12 -15.69
CA VAL A 4 -1.22 -3.31 -14.47
C VAL A 4 -2.40 -3.82 -13.66
N PHE A 5 -2.15 -4.79 -12.78
CA PHE A 5 -3.13 -5.17 -11.77
C PHE A 5 -2.97 -4.18 -10.61
N SER A 6 -3.80 -3.15 -10.59
CA SER A 6 -4.08 -2.41 -9.36
C SER A 6 -4.71 -3.41 -8.39
N THR A 7 -3.94 -3.83 -7.39
CA THR A 7 -4.51 -4.37 -6.17
C THR A 7 -5.22 -3.24 -5.42
N ALA A 8 -6.34 -3.62 -4.78
CA ALA A 8 -7.26 -2.82 -3.98
C ALA A 8 -8.16 -1.82 -4.72
N SER A 9 -9.39 -2.26 -5.06
CA SER A 9 -10.55 -1.37 -5.11
C SER A 9 -11.75 -2.06 -4.49
N TYR A 10 -11.80 -1.99 -3.16
CA TYR A 10 -13.00 -2.24 -2.40
C TYR A 10 -13.17 -1.06 -1.45
N ALA A 11 -14.22 -0.27 -1.61
CA ALA A 11 -14.67 0.57 -0.51
C ALA A 11 -15.35 -0.36 0.49
N VAL A 12 -14.70 -0.58 1.64
CA VAL A 12 -15.36 -1.24 2.76
C VAL A 12 -16.21 -0.18 3.46
N GLN A 13 -17.44 0.00 3.01
CA GLN A 13 -18.40 0.82 3.72
C GLN A 13 -18.74 0.14 5.06
N HIS A 14 -18.32 0.76 6.16
CA HIS A 14 -18.75 0.53 7.54
C HIS A 14 -18.87 -0.92 8.02
N LEU A 15 -17.84 -1.73 7.84
CA LEU A 15 -17.65 -2.92 8.67
C LEU A 15 -16.21 -2.95 9.17
N LEU A 16 -16.03 -2.38 10.37
CA LEU A 16 -14.87 -2.68 11.20
C LEU A 16 -14.64 -4.19 11.17
N PRO A 17 -13.39 -4.67 11.00
CA PRO A 17 -13.09 -6.06 11.23
C PRO A 17 -13.38 -6.35 12.70
N ARG A 18 -14.56 -6.92 12.98
CA ARG A 18 -14.76 -7.69 14.20
C ARG A 18 -13.76 -8.82 14.11
N VAL A 19 -12.64 -8.66 14.81
CA VAL A 19 -11.67 -9.73 15.02
C VAL A 19 -12.46 -10.94 15.49
N VAL A 20 -12.36 -12.03 14.75
CA VAL A 20 -12.84 -13.32 15.22
C VAL A 20 -11.94 -13.71 16.39
N LYS A 21 -12.36 -13.36 17.61
CA LYS A 21 -11.65 -13.74 18.84
C LYS A 21 -11.60 -15.28 18.90
N GLY A 22 -10.40 -15.84 18.97
CA GLY A 22 -10.17 -17.22 19.40
C GLY A 22 -9.55 -18.20 18.40
N MET A 23 -8.85 -17.76 17.34
CA MET A 23 -8.46 -18.67 16.25
C MET A 23 -6.96 -18.58 15.91
N SER A 24 -6.11 -19.10 16.79
CA SER A 24 -4.66 -19.14 16.59
C SER A 24 -4.19 -20.30 15.69
N SER A 25 -5.11 -21.02 15.03
CA SER A 25 -4.81 -22.24 14.25
C SER A 25 -5.55 -22.35 12.91
N GLU A 26 -6.34 -21.35 12.50
CA GLU A 26 -7.03 -21.37 11.21
C GLU A 26 -6.20 -20.68 10.13
N THR A 27 -6.09 -21.30 8.96
CA THR A 27 -5.47 -20.70 7.78
C THR A 27 -6.33 -19.52 7.28
N PRO A 28 -5.75 -18.53 6.57
CA PRO A 28 -6.50 -17.43 5.96
C PRO A 28 -7.66 -17.95 5.10
N ARG A 29 -7.43 -19.00 4.31
CA ARG A 29 -8.45 -19.68 3.52
C ARG A 29 -9.65 -20.16 4.34
N ASN A 30 -9.43 -20.89 5.44
CA ASN A 30 -10.52 -21.38 6.29
C ASN A 30 -11.27 -20.23 6.96
N THR A 31 -10.53 -19.20 7.38
CA THR A 31 -11.12 -17.98 7.94
C THR A 31 -12.03 -17.29 6.93
N TRP A 32 -11.60 -17.18 5.66
CA TRP A 32 -12.40 -16.57 4.60
C TRP A 32 -13.69 -17.34 4.31
N GLU A 33 -13.63 -18.67 4.22
CA GLU A 33 -14.79 -19.52 3.95
C GLU A 33 -15.92 -19.31 4.96
N ARG A 34 -15.59 -18.97 6.21
CA ARG A 34 -16.55 -18.70 7.28
C ARG A 34 -17.10 -17.27 7.24
N LEU A 35 -16.27 -16.30 6.85
CA LEU A 35 -16.64 -14.88 6.87
C LEU A 35 -17.35 -14.40 5.61
N LYS A 36 -17.14 -15.06 4.46
CA LYS A 36 -17.61 -14.60 3.15
C LYS A 36 -19.12 -14.35 3.07
N CYS A 37 -19.93 -15.05 3.85
CA CYS A 37 -21.39 -14.90 3.89
C CYS A 37 -21.88 -13.68 4.70
N THR A 38 -21.00 -13.04 5.47
CA THR A 38 -21.36 -11.94 6.38
C THR A 38 -20.77 -10.58 5.99
N LYS A 39 -19.90 -10.55 4.98
CA LYS A 39 -19.27 -9.29 4.55
C LYS A 39 -20.11 -8.59 3.49
N LEU A 40 -20.51 -7.36 3.77
CA LEU A 40 -20.99 -6.41 2.78
C LEU A 40 -19.78 -5.74 2.14
N VAL A 41 -19.64 -5.90 0.83
CA VAL A 41 -18.66 -5.17 0.04
C VAL A 41 -19.32 -4.66 -1.23
N GLU A 42 -19.25 -3.36 -1.40
CA GLU A 42 -19.67 -2.72 -2.64
C GLU A 42 -18.50 -2.76 -3.63
N LYS A 43 -18.74 -3.38 -4.79
CA LYS A 43 -17.77 -3.35 -5.88
C LYS A 43 -17.87 -2.00 -6.56
N ILE A 44 -16.78 -1.24 -6.53
CA ILE A 44 -16.69 0.00 -7.27
C ILE A 44 -16.29 -0.34 -8.72
N ARG A 45 -16.93 0.33 -9.67
CA ARG A 45 -16.51 0.31 -11.07
C ARG A 45 -15.21 1.09 -11.20
N LEU A 46 -14.15 0.41 -11.64
CA LEU A 46 -12.90 1.06 -12.03
C LEU A 46 -13.10 1.86 -13.31
N LEU A 47 -12.57 3.08 -13.31
CA LEU A 47 -12.51 3.98 -14.47
C LEU A 47 -11.17 3.78 -15.17
N ASP A 48 -11.16 3.88 -16.50
CA ASP A 48 -9.91 3.80 -17.26
C ASP A 48 -9.15 5.14 -17.31
N GLY A 49 -9.79 6.20 -16.79
CA GLY A 49 -9.20 7.53 -16.65
C GLY A 49 -9.41 8.42 -17.87
N THR A 50 -10.11 7.93 -18.89
CA THR A 50 -10.50 8.71 -20.07
C THR A 50 -11.81 9.47 -19.87
N GLU A 51 -12.61 9.07 -18.89
CA GLU A 51 -13.91 9.68 -18.63
C GLU A 51 -13.75 11.08 -18.02
N GLU A 52 -14.71 11.97 -18.32
CA GLU A 52 -14.78 13.28 -17.69
C GLU A 52 -15.05 13.13 -16.18
N LYS A 53 -14.35 13.93 -15.36
CA LYS A 53 -14.55 13.91 -13.91
C LYS A 53 -15.90 14.55 -13.59
N ALA A 54 -16.75 13.84 -12.84
CA ALA A 54 -18.06 14.36 -12.46
C ALA A 54 -17.92 15.68 -11.66
N PRO A 55 -18.80 16.69 -11.89
CA PRO A 55 -18.74 17.95 -11.15
C PRO A 55 -18.79 17.73 -9.63
N GLY A 56 -17.91 18.43 -8.89
CA GLY A 56 -17.83 18.31 -7.43
C GLY A 56 -17.22 17.01 -6.91
N SER A 57 -16.69 16.15 -7.77
CA SER A 57 -16.01 14.91 -7.35
C SER A 57 -14.48 15.03 -7.34
N ILE A 58 -13.85 14.15 -6.57
CA ILE A 58 -12.40 13.97 -6.47
C ILE A 58 -12.04 12.68 -7.20
N ARG A 59 -11.03 12.71 -8.06
CA ARG A 59 -10.50 11.54 -8.76
C ARG A 59 -9.21 11.06 -8.11
N PHE A 60 -9.28 9.88 -7.52
CA PHE A 60 -8.11 9.13 -7.07
C PHE A 60 -7.55 8.29 -8.22
N VAL A 61 -6.22 8.28 -8.35
CA VAL A 61 -5.49 7.41 -9.28
C VAL A 61 -4.62 6.49 -8.44
N CYS A 62 -4.91 5.19 -8.44
CA CYS A 62 -4.25 4.22 -7.57
C CYS A 62 -3.29 3.35 -8.38
N ILE A 63 -2.03 3.31 -7.93
CA ILE A 63 -0.98 2.43 -8.46
C ILE A 63 -0.23 1.77 -7.29
N SER A 64 0.53 0.73 -7.58
CA SER A 64 1.35 0.01 -6.61
C SER A 64 2.42 -0.81 -7.35
N ASP A 65 3.38 -1.37 -6.61
CA ASP A 65 4.28 -2.43 -7.10
C ASP A 65 5.01 -2.02 -8.39
N THR A 66 5.48 -0.78 -8.44
CA THR A 66 6.14 -0.26 -9.64
C THR A 66 7.56 -0.79 -9.78
N HIS A 67 8.23 -1.21 -8.69
CA HIS A 67 9.51 -1.93 -8.73
C HIS A 67 10.55 -1.32 -9.68
N ASN A 68 10.82 -0.01 -9.56
CA ASN A 68 11.71 0.78 -10.44
C ASN A 68 11.24 0.95 -11.91
N ARG A 69 10.02 0.50 -12.28
CA ARG A 69 9.49 0.55 -13.66
C ARG A 69 8.68 1.80 -13.97
N THR A 70 8.88 2.88 -13.22
CA THR A 70 8.11 4.13 -13.35
C THR A 70 8.16 4.77 -14.75
N LYS A 71 9.29 4.66 -15.44
CA LYS A 71 9.46 5.18 -16.82
C LYS A 71 8.49 4.55 -17.82
N ASP A 72 8.16 3.28 -17.65
CA ASP A 72 7.24 2.55 -18.54
C ASP A 72 5.76 2.85 -18.26
N LEU A 73 5.50 3.52 -17.13
CA LEU A 73 4.16 3.80 -16.60
C LEU A 73 3.75 5.26 -16.78
N ALA A 74 4.69 6.21 -16.78
CA ALA A 74 4.38 7.64 -16.79
C ALA A 74 3.35 8.06 -17.85
N ALA A 75 3.50 7.59 -19.09
CA ALA A 75 2.57 7.92 -20.18
C ALA A 75 1.19 7.25 -20.07
N LYS A 76 1.02 6.30 -19.15
CA LYS A 76 -0.22 5.53 -18.94
C LYS A 76 -0.98 5.97 -17.70
N ILE A 77 -0.40 6.83 -16.86
CA ILE A 77 -1.06 7.30 -15.66
C ILE A 77 -2.05 8.41 -16.06
N PRO A 78 -3.36 8.20 -15.86
CA PRO A 78 -4.35 9.21 -16.20
C PRO A 78 -4.23 10.42 -15.26
N ALA A 79 -4.79 11.55 -15.68
CA ALA A 79 -4.91 12.71 -14.81
C ALA A 79 -5.91 12.43 -13.66
N GLY A 80 -5.62 12.99 -12.50
CA GLY A 80 -6.49 12.95 -11.32
C GLY A 80 -6.06 14.00 -10.30
N ASP A 81 -6.82 14.11 -9.21
CA ASP A 81 -6.56 15.09 -8.15
C ASP A 81 -5.55 14.53 -7.13
N VAL A 82 -5.68 13.24 -6.79
CA VAL A 82 -4.83 12.55 -5.81
C VAL A 82 -4.28 11.27 -6.42
N LEU A 83 -2.96 11.15 -6.52
CA LEU A 83 -2.29 9.88 -6.81
C LEU A 83 -2.05 9.13 -5.49
N ILE A 84 -2.36 7.83 -5.46
CA ILE A 84 -1.98 6.91 -4.39
C ILE A 84 -0.98 5.90 -4.94
N HIS A 85 0.15 5.73 -4.26
CA HIS A 85 1.07 4.61 -4.48
C HIS A 85 1.07 3.69 -3.24
N ALA A 86 0.61 2.44 -3.39
CA ALA A 86 0.42 1.50 -2.29
C ALA A 86 1.65 0.61 -1.99
N GLY A 87 2.85 1.20 -2.02
CA GLY A 87 4.10 0.49 -1.71
C GLY A 87 4.78 -0.19 -2.89
N ASP A 88 5.97 -0.73 -2.63
CA ASP A 88 6.85 -1.41 -3.58
C ASP A 88 7.21 -0.53 -4.79
N PHE A 89 7.58 0.72 -4.50
CA PHE A 89 8.09 1.61 -5.54
C PHE A 89 9.54 1.30 -5.91
N THR A 90 10.29 0.64 -5.03
CA THR A 90 11.63 0.13 -5.30
C THR A 90 11.69 -1.41 -5.40
N ASN A 91 12.83 -1.94 -5.87
CA ASN A 91 13.09 -3.38 -5.79
C ASN A 91 13.66 -3.82 -4.44
N VAL A 92 14.47 -2.98 -3.80
CA VAL A 92 15.21 -3.33 -2.57
C VAL A 92 15.52 -2.09 -1.69
N GLY A 93 14.91 -0.93 -1.97
CA GLY A 93 15.11 0.28 -1.17
C GLY A 93 16.40 1.07 -1.42
N GLU A 94 17.11 0.86 -2.54
CA GLU A 94 18.33 1.63 -2.87
C GLU A 94 18.04 3.14 -2.98
N ILE A 95 18.90 3.98 -2.41
CA ILE A 95 18.69 5.44 -2.42
C ILE A 95 18.54 6.01 -3.82
N SER A 96 19.29 5.51 -4.81
CA SER A 96 19.15 5.95 -6.20
C SER A 96 17.76 5.66 -6.77
N ASP A 97 17.16 4.54 -6.37
CA ASP A 97 15.82 4.14 -6.82
C ASP A 97 14.75 5.00 -6.15
N VAL A 98 14.91 5.32 -4.86
CA VAL A 98 14.04 6.26 -4.14
C VAL A 98 14.07 7.65 -4.80
N ILE A 99 15.25 8.13 -5.18
CA ILE A 99 15.39 9.42 -5.88
C ILE A 99 14.72 9.35 -7.26
N ALA A 100 14.95 8.28 -8.03
CA ALA A 100 14.33 8.11 -9.34
C ALA A 100 12.79 8.03 -9.25
N PHE A 101 12.26 7.38 -8.23
CA PHE A 101 10.82 7.36 -7.94
C PHE A 101 10.29 8.75 -7.57
N ASN A 102 11.00 9.49 -6.71
CA ASN A 102 10.62 10.85 -6.33
C ASN A 102 10.61 11.82 -7.53
N ASP A 103 11.58 11.69 -8.44
CA ASP A 103 11.63 12.46 -9.68
C ASP A 103 10.46 12.11 -10.61
N PHE A 104 10.11 10.83 -10.70
CA PHE A 104 8.91 10.41 -11.43
C PHE A 104 7.62 11.04 -10.86
N LEU A 105 7.46 11.08 -9.53
CA LEU A 105 6.30 11.71 -8.90
C LEU A 105 6.19 13.21 -9.23
N LYS A 106 7.33 13.89 -9.36
CA LYS A 106 7.41 15.31 -9.72
C LYS A 106 6.75 15.62 -11.06
N GLU A 107 6.94 14.74 -12.04
CA GLU A 107 6.45 14.92 -13.41
C GLU A 107 4.94 14.67 -13.55
N LEU A 108 4.31 14.05 -12.55
CA LEU A 108 2.89 13.72 -12.61
C LEU A 108 2.00 14.93 -12.26
N PRO A 109 0.88 15.14 -12.98
CA PRO A 109 0.07 16.36 -12.88
C PRO A 109 -0.83 16.44 -11.64
N HIS A 110 -0.90 15.38 -10.83
CA HIS A 110 -1.77 15.29 -9.66
C HIS A 110 -1.46 16.37 -8.63
N THR A 111 -2.50 16.99 -8.06
CA THR A 111 -2.36 18.02 -7.02
C THR A 111 -1.68 17.46 -5.78
N HIS A 112 -2.09 16.28 -5.35
CA HIS A 112 -1.47 15.56 -4.24
C HIS A 112 -1.00 14.17 -4.68
N LYS A 113 0.09 13.71 -4.08
CA LYS A 113 0.60 12.35 -4.21
C LYS A 113 0.76 11.79 -2.80
N VAL A 114 0.13 10.65 -2.52
CA VAL A 114 0.19 9.96 -1.24
C VAL A 114 0.87 8.62 -1.47
N VAL A 115 1.87 8.31 -0.65
CA VAL A 115 2.71 7.13 -0.81
C VAL A 115 2.82 6.41 0.53
N ILE A 116 2.69 5.09 0.52
CA ILE A 116 3.18 4.22 1.60
C ILE A 116 4.34 3.38 1.05
N ALA A 117 5.14 2.81 1.95
CA ALA A 117 6.12 1.79 1.60
C ALA A 117 5.47 0.41 1.44
N GLY A 118 6.16 -0.49 0.75
CA GLY A 118 5.87 -1.92 0.74
C GLY A 118 7.07 -2.73 1.24
N ASN A 119 7.00 -4.05 1.12
CA ASN A 119 8.03 -4.93 1.67
C ASN A 119 9.37 -4.87 0.91
N HIS A 120 9.39 -4.39 -0.34
CA HIS A 120 10.61 -4.17 -1.12
C HIS A 120 11.31 -2.82 -0.83
N ASP A 121 10.62 -1.88 -0.17
CA ASP A 121 11.18 -0.56 0.16
C ASP A 121 12.02 -0.60 1.45
N LEU A 122 13.00 -1.51 1.51
CA LEU A 122 13.71 -1.91 2.73
C LEU A 122 14.36 -0.75 3.51
N SER A 123 14.80 0.30 2.83
CA SER A 123 15.38 1.48 3.49
C SER A 123 14.37 2.32 4.28
N PHE A 124 13.08 1.99 4.21
CA PHE A 124 12.01 2.64 4.97
C PHE A 124 11.68 1.89 6.26
N ASP A 125 11.94 0.58 6.35
CA ASP A 125 11.75 -0.21 7.58
C ASP A 125 12.99 -0.13 8.47
N LEU A 126 13.11 0.98 9.21
CA LEU A 126 14.25 1.20 10.11
C LEU A 126 14.27 0.26 11.32
N GLU A 127 13.14 -0.39 11.65
CA GLU A 127 13.06 -1.32 12.79
C GLU A 127 13.75 -2.65 12.47
N THR A 128 13.56 -3.16 11.26
CA THR A 128 14.18 -4.44 10.84
C THR A 128 15.45 -4.26 10.01
N TYR A 129 15.71 -3.04 9.54
CA TYR A 129 16.79 -2.66 8.62
C TYR A 129 18.13 -3.37 8.87
N ASP A 130 18.63 -3.31 10.10
CA ASP A 130 19.96 -3.85 10.45
C ASP A 130 20.04 -5.38 10.30
N SER A 131 18.91 -6.08 10.29
CA SER A 131 18.81 -7.55 10.19
C SER A 131 18.49 -8.05 8.76
N THR A 132 17.77 -7.24 7.98
CA THR A 132 17.26 -7.60 6.64
C THR A 132 18.21 -7.13 5.55
N TYR A 133 18.77 -5.93 5.68
CA TYR A 133 19.51 -5.23 4.63
C TYR A 133 20.91 -5.79 4.33
N PRO A 134 21.74 -6.19 5.31
CA PRO A 134 23.06 -6.76 5.04
C PRO A 134 23.02 -8.07 4.22
N ARG A 135 21.90 -8.80 4.27
CA ARG A 135 21.71 -10.06 3.53
C ARG A 135 21.70 -9.86 2.01
N LEU A 136 21.43 -8.64 1.56
CA LEU A 136 21.31 -8.28 0.14
C LEU A 136 22.56 -7.57 -0.42
N GLY A 137 23.62 -7.42 0.39
CA GLY A 137 24.93 -6.94 -0.08
C GLY A 137 25.07 -5.43 -0.23
N HIS A 138 24.19 -4.64 0.37
CA HIS A 138 24.21 -3.19 0.28
C HIS A 138 25.26 -2.55 1.20
N GLY A 139 26.09 -1.65 0.64
CA GLY A 139 27.35 -1.22 1.25
C GLY A 139 27.33 0.03 2.14
N ASN A 140 26.21 0.76 2.28
CA ASN A 140 26.18 2.03 3.03
C ASN A 140 24.89 2.28 3.81
N LEU A 141 24.82 1.71 5.02
CA LEU A 141 23.65 1.78 5.92
C LEU A 141 23.24 3.22 6.30
N GLU A 142 24.19 4.15 6.44
CA GLU A 142 23.93 5.51 6.93
C GLU A 142 23.15 6.36 5.93
N GLN A 143 23.44 6.24 4.63
CA GLN A 143 22.71 7.00 3.60
C GLN A 143 21.23 6.60 3.52
N HIS A 144 20.91 5.36 3.86
CA HIS A 144 19.58 4.78 3.77
C HIS A 144 18.67 5.18 4.94
N ARG A 145 19.23 5.53 6.12
CA ARG A 145 18.46 6.11 7.22
C ARG A 145 17.76 7.42 6.84
N HIS A 146 18.22 8.06 5.76
CA HIS A 146 17.63 9.29 5.20
C HIS A 146 16.75 9.04 3.96
N ALA A 147 16.41 7.80 3.61
CA ALA A 147 15.61 7.47 2.43
C ALA A 147 14.25 8.18 2.41
N LYS A 148 13.53 8.17 3.54
CA LYS A 148 12.23 8.86 3.71
C LYS A 148 12.33 10.35 3.35
N GLN A 149 13.44 11.01 3.70
CA GLN A 149 13.66 12.45 3.43
C GLN A 149 13.86 12.76 1.94
N ARG A 150 14.10 11.74 1.10
CA ARG A 150 14.23 11.90 -0.35
C ARG A 150 12.88 11.96 -1.06
N LEU A 151 11.81 11.52 -0.42
CA LEU A 151 10.43 11.64 -0.95
C LEU A 151 9.87 13.04 -0.68
N THR A 152 10.29 14.01 -1.47
CA THR A 152 9.88 15.42 -1.33
C THR A 152 8.67 15.80 -2.18
N ASN A 153 8.33 14.98 -3.18
CA ASN A 153 7.22 15.24 -4.11
C ASN A 153 5.93 14.48 -3.75
N CYS A 154 5.82 13.97 -2.52
CA CYS A 154 4.63 13.33 -2.00
C CYS A 154 4.46 13.51 -0.49
N ILE A 155 3.29 13.09 -0.01
CA ILE A 155 2.98 12.89 1.39
C ILE A 155 3.20 11.41 1.67
N TYR A 156 4.29 11.09 2.36
CA TYR A 156 4.57 9.73 2.80
C TYR A 156 3.80 9.42 4.08
N LEU A 157 3.09 8.29 4.10
CA LEU A 157 2.33 7.80 5.26
C LEU A 157 2.92 6.48 5.76
N GLU A 158 3.02 6.37 7.08
CA GLU A 158 3.49 5.19 7.81
C GLU A 158 2.89 5.28 9.21
N GLU A 159 1.90 4.43 9.49
CA GLU A 159 1.09 4.50 10.71
C GLU A 159 0.55 5.93 10.96
N SER A 160 0.15 6.61 9.88
CA SER A 160 -0.25 8.01 9.91
C SER A 160 -1.30 8.32 8.85
N GLY A 161 -1.90 9.50 8.97
CA GLY A 161 -2.94 9.94 8.06
C GLY A 161 -2.84 11.41 7.68
N VAL A 162 -3.57 11.76 6.62
CA VAL A 162 -3.68 13.11 6.07
C VAL A 162 -5.12 13.36 5.64
N GLU A 163 -5.59 14.60 5.78
CA GLU A 163 -6.87 15.02 5.25
C GLU A 163 -6.67 15.87 3.99
N LEU A 164 -7.20 15.41 2.86
CA LEU A 164 -7.11 16.11 1.57
C LEU A 164 -8.52 16.29 1.03
N PHE A 165 -8.89 17.52 0.69
CA PHE A 165 -10.24 17.86 0.21
C PHE A 165 -11.38 17.39 1.14
N GLY A 166 -11.13 17.33 2.45
CA GLY A 166 -12.09 16.82 3.45
C GLY A 166 -12.18 15.30 3.53
N ILE A 167 -11.31 14.55 2.83
CA ILE A 167 -11.23 13.09 2.86
C ILE A 167 -10.06 12.66 3.74
N LYS A 168 -10.33 11.83 4.76
CA LYS A 168 -9.34 11.31 5.69
C LYS A 168 -8.71 10.04 5.16
N ILE A 169 -7.41 10.12 4.89
CA ILE A 169 -6.60 9.05 4.32
C ILE A 169 -5.65 8.52 5.40
N TRP A 170 -5.62 7.22 5.63
CA TRP A 170 -4.67 6.56 6.54
C TRP A 170 -3.80 5.56 5.78
N GLY A 171 -2.50 5.52 6.07
CA GLY A 171 -1.54 4.65 5.41
C GLY A 171 -0.76 3.76 6.37
N SER A 172 -0.57 2.49 6.01
CA SER A 172 0.28 1.55 6.74
C SER A 172 1.02 0.61 5.77
N PRO A 173 2.36 0.50 5.86
CA PRO A 173 3.15 -0.40 5.01
C PRO A 173 3.12 -1.85 5.49
N TRP A 174 2.68 -2.12 6.73
CA TRP A 174 2.78 -3.47 7.33
C TRP A 174 1.97 -4.51 6.56
N THR A 175 2.58 -5.67 6.37
CA THR A 175 1.94 -6.84 5.77
C THR A 175 2.17 -8.08 6.62
N PRO A 176 1.24 -9.06 6.56
CA PRO A 176 1.52 -10.38 7.12
C PRO A 176 2.86 -10.93 6.60
N TRP A 177 3.63 -11.58 7.48
CA TRP A 177 4.96 -12.08 7.17
C TRP A 177 5.05 -12.87 5.84
N TYR A 178 6.07 -12.55 5.03
CA TYR A 178 6.38 -13.13 3.73
C TYR A 178 7.87 -12.99 3.41
N TYR A 179 8.60 -14.12 3.38
CA TYR A 179 10.02 -14.24 2.96
C TYR A 179 11.03 -13.27 3.62
N ASP A 180 10.80 -12.86 4.88
CA ASP A 180 11.70 -11.97 5.63
C ASP A 180 12.03 -10.65 4.89
N TRP A 181 11.06 -10.06 4.19
CA TRP A 181 11.18 -8.72 3.62
C TRP A 181 10.87 -7.63 4.67
N GLY A 182 10.88 -6.35 4.26
CA GLY A 182 10.53 -5.24 5.14
C GLY A 182 9.05 -5.24 5.54
N PHE A 183 8.73 -4.55 6.63
CA PHE A 183 7.38 -4.31 7.13
C PHE A 183 6.55 -5.58 7.36
N ASN A 184 7.22 -6.68 7.71
CA ASN A 184 6.58 -7.95 8.01
C ASN A 184 6.07 -7.98 9.46
N VAL A 185 4.83 -8.42 9.66
CA VAL A 185 4.25 -8.64 10.98
C VAL A 185 3.55 -9.99 11.07
N GLU A 186 3.68 -10.66 12.21
CA GLU A 186 2.98 -11.92 12.44
C GLU A 186 1.46 -11.74 12.48
N ARG A 187 0.76 -12.69 11.86
CA ARG A 187 -0.71 -12.73 11.91
C ARG A 187 -1.18 -12.91 13.35
N GLY A 188 -2.34 -12.34 13.67
CA GLY A 188 -2.89 -12.37 15.03
C GLY A 188 -2.55 -11.11 15.83
N PRO A 189 -2.18 -11.20 17.13
CA PRO A 189 -2.08 -10.04 18.01
C PRO A 189 -1.15 -8.92 17.52
N GLN A 190 -0.03 -9.26 16.88
CA GLN A 190 0.92 -8.26 16.38
C GLN A 190 0.33 -7.45 15.22
N SER A 191 -0.18 -8.12 14.19
CA SER A 191 -0.89 -7.45 13.10
C SER A 191 -2.10 -6.64 13.61
N LEU A 192 -2.86 -7.17 14.56
CA LEU A 192 -3.98 -6.47 15.18
C LEU A 192 -3.55 -5.18 15.90
N ALA A 193 -2.39 -5.16 16.55
CA ALA A 193 -1.87 -3.95 17.18
C ALA A 193 -1.55 -2.84 16.16
N LYS A 194 -1.16 -3.19 14.93
CA LYS A 194 -1.03 -2.23 13.82
C LYS A 194 -2.41 -1.75 13.35
N TRP A 195 -3.33 -2.67 13.11
CA TRP A 195 -4.69 -2.33 12.62
C TRP A 195 -5.54 -1.53 13.62
N ASN A 196 -5.32 -1.68 14.92
CA ASN A 196 -6.00 -0.90 15.95
C ASN A 196 -5.59 0.58 15.99
N GLN A 197 -4.52 0.97 15.28
CA GLN A 197 -4.10 2.37 15.19
C GLN A 197 -4.91 3.15 14.15
N ILE A 198 -5.62 2.47 13.24
CA ILE A 198 -6.42 3.10 12.19
C ILE A 198 -7.59 3.86 12.83
N PRO A 199 -7.71 5.19 12.61
CA PRO A 199 -8.84 5.98 13.11
C PRO A 199 -10.18 5.48 12.56
N ILE A 200 -11.20 5.45 13.42
CA ILE A 200 -12.54 4.94 13.07
C ILE A 200 -13.23 5.75 11.96
N ASP A 201 -12.85 7.02 11.81
CA ASP A 201 -13.36 7.98 10.84
C ASP A 201 -12.50 8.07 9.58
N THR A 202 -11.66 7.07 9.31
CA THR A 202 -10.90 6.96 8.06
C THR A 202 -11.84 6.71 6.88
N ASP A 203 -11.75 7.55 5.84
CA ASP A 203 -12.50 7.39 4.59
C ASP A 203 -11.77 6.47 3.60
N VAL A 204 -10.44 6.63 3.50
CA VAL A 204 -9.58 5.85 2.59
C VAL A 204 -8.44 5.22 3.38
N LEU A 205 -8.38 3.89 3.39
CA LEU A 205 -7.29 3.13 3.97
C LEU A 205 -6.35 2.63 2.86
N ILE A 206 -5.06 2.90 3.02
CA ILE A 206 -4.00 2.43 2.13
C ILE A 206 -3.15 1.42 2.91
N THR A 207 -3.15 0.17 2.45
CA THR A 207 -2.24 -0.88 2.93
C THR A 207 -1.53 -1.48 1.73
N HIS A 208 -0.28 -1.93 1.92
CA HIS A 208 0.46 -2.58 0.85
C HIS A 208 -0.14 -3.96 0.52
N GLY A 209 -0.37 -4.76 1.56
CA GLY A 209 -1.01 -6.07 1.44
C GLY A 209 -2.54 -6.00 1.35
N PRO A 210 -3.18 -6.95 0.65
CA PRO A 210 -4.63 -7.02 0.54
C PRO A 210 -5.30 -7.49 1.84
N PRO A 211 -6.55 -7.07 2.12
CA PRO A 211 -7.35 -7.65 3.19
C PRO A 211 -7.90 -9.02 2.80
N LEU A 212 -8.12 -9.86 3.81
CA LEU A 212 -8.66 -11.21 3.63
C LEU A 212 -9.99 -11.22 2.84
N GLY A 213 -9.99 -11.98 1.74
CA GLY A 213 -11.10 -12.19 0.81
C GLY A 213 -11.04 -11.37 -0.47
N TYR A 214 -10.13 -10.40 -0.55
CA TYR A 214 -10.19 -9.30 -1.50
C TYR A 214 -8.83 -8.98 -2.11
N GLY A 215 -8.54 -9.58 -3.27
CA GLY A 215 -7.25 -9.39 -3.96
C GLY A 215 -6.09 -10.15 -3.31
N ASP A 216 -6.40 -11.07 -2.40
CA ASP A 216 -5.48 -11.90 -1.61
C ASP A 216 -5.32 -13.33 -2.17
N LEU A 217 -5.93 -13.66 -3.31
CA LEU A 217 -5.82 -15.01 -3.86
C LEU A 217 -4.49 -15.17 -4.62
N CYS A 218 -3.62 -16.03 -4.10
CA CYS A 218 -2.33 -16.37 -4.69
C CYS A 218 -2.46 -17.38 -5.86
N GLU A 219 -1.41 -17.52 -6.68
CA GLU A 219 -1.39 -18.45 -7.81
C GLU A 219 -1.52 -19.92 -7.40
N ASP A 220 -1.03 -20.27 -6.21
CA ASP A 220 -1.17 -21.59 -5.60
C ASP A 220 -2.57 -21.84 -4.98
N GLY A 221 -3.44 -20.84 -5.01
CA GLY A 221 -4.80 -20.90 -4.48
C GLY A 221 -4.89 -20.71 -2.96
N ASP A 222 -3.81 -20.28 -2.30
CA ASP A 222 -3.84 -19.84 -0.91
C ASP A 222 -4.19 -18.35 -0.77
N ARG A 223 -4.29 -17.87 0.48
CA ARG A 223 -4.65 -16.49 0.88
C ARG A 223 -3.83 -15.96 2.05
#